data_AF-A0A3B8HEB7-F1
#
_entry.id   AF-A0A3B8HEB7-F1
#
_cell.length_a   1.000
_cell.length_b   1.000
_cell.length_c   1.000
_cell.angle_alpha   90.00
_cell.angle_beta   90.00
_cell.angle_gamma   90.00
#
_symmetry.space_group_name_H-M   'P 1'
#
loop_
_entity.id
_entity.type
_entity.pdbx_description
1 polymer ?
#
loop_
_entity_poly.entity_id
_entity_poly.type
_entity_poly.pdbx_seq_one_letter_code
_entity_poly.pdbx_strand_id
1 'polypeptide(L)' 'RIITSLEMRMKCGIGMCGRCNIGTEYVCKDGPVFSLTQLAALPNEY' A
#
# COMPACT_ATOMS: atom_id res chain seq x y z
N ARG A 1 -17.15 8.13 4.91
CA ARG A 1 -16.11 7.27 4.30
C ARG A 1 -14.78 7.68 4.92
N ILE A 2 -14.07 6.75 5.54
CA ILE A 2 -12.73 7.02 6.10
C ILE A 2 -11.73 6.59 5.03
N ILE A 3 -10.88 7.54 4.62
CA ILE A 3 -9.85 7.35 3.61
C ILE A 3 -8.55 7.80 4.26
N THR A 4 -7.53 6.97 4.20
CA THR A 4 -6.25 7.21 4.85
C THR A 4 -5.13 6.99 3.85
N SER A 5 -4.14 7.88 3.88
CA SER A 5 -2.92 7.75 3.09
C SER A 5 -1.91 6.88 3.84
N LEU A 6 -1.48 5.78 3.24
CA LEU A 6 -0.40 4.96 3.74
C LEU A 6 0.95 5.50 3.27
N GLU A 7 1.89 5.55 4.21
CA GLU A 7 3.29 5.86 3.92
C GLU A 7 4.12 4.57 4.03
N MET A 8 4.81 4.22 2.95
CA MET A 8 5.76 3.11 2.93
C MET A 8 7.12 3.59 2.41
N ARG A 9 8.18 2.84 2.75
CA ARG A 9 9.52 3.09 2.22
C ARG A 9 9.60 2.70 0.73
N MET A 10 9.29 3.67 -0.12
CA MET A 10 9.43 3.55 -1.56
C MET A 10 10.90 3.68 -1.98
N LYS A 11 11.33 2.84 -2.94
CA LYS A 11 12.64 2.97 -3.61
C LYS A 11 12.48 3.28 -5.10
N CYS A 12 11.70 2.46 -5.80
CA CYS A 12 11.55 2.55 -7.25
C CYS A 12 10.32 3.35 -7.70
N GLY A 13 9.27 3.45 -6.88
CA GLY A 13 8.03 4.16 -7.24
C GLY A 13 7.19 3.52 -8.36
N ILE A 14 7.64 2.42 -8.98
CA ILE A 14 6.98 1.78 -10.14
C ILE A 14 6.67 0.29 -9.93
N GLY A 15 6.76 -0.21 -8.70
CA GLY A 15 6.51 -1.64 -8.39
C GLY A 15 7.63 -2.62 -8.78
N MET A 16 8.72 -2.16 -9.41
CA MET A 16 9.83 -3.05 -9.84
C MET A 16 10.65 -3.62 -8.67
N CYS A 17 10.81 -2.85 -7.59
CA CYS A 17 11.71 -3.16 -6.47
C CYS A 17 11.04 -3.92 -5.33
N GLY A 18 9.73 -4.07 -5.35
CA GLY A 18 8.97 -4.81 -4.34
C GLY A 18 8.93 -4.23 -2.93
N ARG A 19 9.53 -3.06 -2.64
CA ARG A 19 9.60 -2.52 -1.26
C ARG A 19 8.31 -1.83 -0.76
N CYS A 20 7.44 -1.47 -1.68
CA CYS A 20 6.15 -0.84 -1.43
C CYS A 20 5.00 -1.87 -1.51
N ASN A 21 5.27 -3.16 -1.27
CA ASN A 21 4.24 -4.19 -1.36
C ASN A 21 3.48 -4.31 -0.03
N ILE A 22 2.17 -4.49 -0.11
CA ILE A 22 1.32 -4.89 1.02
C ILE A 22 0.60 -6.15 0.56
N GLY A 23 1.05 -7.31 1.05
CA GLY A 23 0.66 -8.59 0.48
C GLY A 23 0.97 -8.66 -1.03
N THR A 24 -0.07 -8.68 -1.84
CA THR A 24 -0.01 -8.75 -3.31
C THR A 24 -0.17 -7.39 -4.02
N GLU A 25 -0.55 -6.33 -3.32
CA GLU A 25 -0.76 -5.00 -3.90
C GLU A 25 0.48 -4.11 -3.70
N TYR A 26 0.68 -3.13 -4.58
CA TYR A 26 1.82 -2.21 -4.50
C TYR A 26 1.36 -0.78 -4.22
N VAL A 27 1.69 -0.21 -3.07
CA VAL A 27 1.36 1.18 -2.71
C VAL A 27 1.84 2.21 -3.73
N CYS A 28 3.00 1.94 -4.34
CA CYS A 28 3.58 2.80 -5.37
C CYS A 28 2.86 2.74 -6.72
N LYS A 29 2.04 1.70 -6.96
CA LYS A 29 1.35 1.47 -8.24
C LYS A 29 -0.18 1.60 -8.09
N ASP A 30 -0.75 0.91 -7.11
CA ASP A 30 -2.17 0.96 -6.75
C ASP A 30 -2.54 2.23 -5.98
N GLY A 31 -1.53 2.91 -5.44
CA GLY A 31 -1.63 4.23 -4.83
C GLY A 31 -1.59 4.19 -3.30
N PRO A 32 -1.19 5.29 -2.66
CA PRO A 32 -1.10 5.36 -1.20
C PRO A 32 -2.46 5.54 -0.53
N VAL A 33 -3.53 5.75 -1.28
CA VAL A 33 -4.85 6.12 -0.75
C VAL A 33 -5.73 4.88 -0.63
N PHE A 34 -5.86 4.37 0.59
CA PHE A 34 -6.71 3.21 0.87
C PHE A 34 -7.91 3.61 1.71
N SER A 35 -9.06 2.97 1.45
CA SER A 35 -10.21 3.05 2.33
C SER A 35 -10.02 2.15 3.55
N LEU A 36 -10.70 2.47 4.66
CA LEU A 36 -10.67 1.66 5.88
C LEU A 36 -11.03 0.17 5.61
N THR A 37 -11.93 -0.09 4.67
CA THR A 37 -12.34 -1.46 4.30
C THR A 37 -11.24 -2.20 3.54
N GLN A 38 -10.49 -1.54 2.67
CA GLN A 38 -9.32 -2.13 2.00
C GLN A 38 -8.22 -2.42 3.02
N LEU A 39 -7.96 -1.49 3.94
CA LEU A 39 -7.00 -1.67 5.03
C LEU A 39 -7.32 -2.87 5.93
N ALA A 40 -8.60 -3.10 6.22
CA ALA A 40 -9.03 -4.26 7.00
C ALA A 40 -8.86 -5.60 6.25
N ALA A 41 -8.79 -5.58 4.92
CA ALA A 41 -8.61 -6.77 4.09
C ALA A 41 -7.13 -7.06 3.79
N LEU A 42 -6.26 -6.05 3.91
CA LEU A 42 -4.83 -6.19 3.67
C LEU A 42 -4.16 -6.95 4.83
N PRO A 43 -3.15 -7.78 4.55
CA PRO A 43 -2.39 -8.43 5.61
C PRO A 43 -1.64 -7.38 6.43
N ASN A 44 -1.81 -7.45 7.75
CA ASN A 44 -1.17 -6.54 8.69
C ASN A 44 0.29 -6.95 8.89
N GLU A 45 1.13 -6.71 7.90
CA GLU A 45 2.58 -6.85 8.00
C GLU A 45 3.14 -5.58 8.65
N TYR A 46 3.48 -5.70 9.94
CA TYR A 46 4.19 -4.69 10.73
C TYR A 46 5.67 -4.60 10.32
#